data_AF-A0AAV2Q5M6-F1
#
_entry.id   AF-A0AAV2Q5M6-F1
#
_cell.length_a   1.000
_cell.length_b   1.000
_cell.length_c   1.000
_cell.angle_alpha   90.00
_cell.angle_beta   90.00
_cell.angle_gamma   90.00
#
_symmetry.space_group_name_H-M   'P 1'
#
loop_
_entity.id
_entity.type
_entity.pdbx_description
1 polymer ?
#
loop_
_entity_poly.entity_id
_entity_poly.type
_entity_poly.pdbx_seq_one_letter_code
_entity_poly.pdbx_strand_id
1 'polypeptide(L)'
;MGLIYDFMPYTGKIEPVNKPSVPDLKPSSNSVLQLAESIPGMKNHKLYFDNWFTSVPLIRHLATRGIWCAGTVQANRLTDLTFKSDKMLAAEGRGAYDEWVNTVDEISVTVLKWYDNKPVCFASSFAASQPVDTCS
;
A
#
# COMPACT_ATOMS: atom_id res chain seq x y z
N MET A 1 21.21 6.40 -10.62
CA MET A 1 20.84 5.62 -11.82
C MET A 1 19.97 4.46 -11.35
N GLY A 2 18.83 4.20 -11.98
CA GLY A 2 17.95 3.08 -11.60
C GLY A 2 18.41 1.77 -12.22
N LEU A 3 18.14 0.65 -11.54
CA LEU A 3 18.36 -0.72 -12.04
C LEU A 3 17.02 -1.45 -12.09
N ILE A 4 16.74 -2.15 -13.18
CA ILE A 4 15.61 -3.06 -13.27
C ILE A 4 15.99 -4.35 -12.53
N TYR A 5 15.29 -4.66 -11.45
CA TYR A 5 15.52 -5.87 -10.66
C TYR A 5 14.84 -7.10 -11.27
N ASP A 6 13.59 -6.92 -11.72
CA ASP A 6 12.75 -7.97 -12.29
C ASP A 6 11.72 -7.35 -13.23
N PHE A 7 11.20 -8.14 -14.18
CA PHE A 7 10.14 -7.70 -15.08
C PHE A 7 9.26 -8.87 -15.51
N MET A 8 7.99 -8.58 -15.77
CA MET A 8 7.02 -9.54 -16.26
C MET A 8 6.23 -8.91 -17.43
N PRO A 9 6.33 -9.44 -18.65
CA PRO A 9 5.53 -8.98 -19.79
C PRO A 9 4.03 -9.24 -19.55
N TYR A 10 3.18 -8.26 -19.85
CA TYR A 10 1.73 -8.45 -19.80
C TYR A 10 1.23 -9.17 -21.05
N THR A 11 0.61 -10.34 -20.87
CA THR A 11 0.11 -11.21 -21.96
C THR A 11 -1.41 -11.28 -22.02
N GLY A 12 -2.11 -10.36 -21.37
CA GLY A 12 -3.58 -10.24 -21.41
C GLY A 12 -4.30 -10.78 -20.17
N LYS A 13 -3.75 -11.79 -19.49
CA LYS A 13 -4.28 -12.30 -18.21
C LYS A 13 -3.17 -12.37 -17.17
N ILE A 14 -3.47 -11.89 -15.96
CA ILE A 14 -2.58 -12.01 -14.81
C ILE A 14 -3.12 -13.14 -13.94
N GLU A 15 -2.43 -14.27 -13.98
CA GLU A 15 -2.76 -15.42 -13.15
C GLU A 15 -2.26 -15.22 -11.70
N PRO A 16 -2.86 -15.90 -10.72
CA PRO A 16 -2.30 -16.00 -9.38
C PRO A 16 -0.90 -16.65 -9.41
N VAL A 17 -0.09 -16.36 -8.38
CA VAL A 17 1.19 -17.05 -8.20
C VAL A 17 0.91 -18.53 -7.93
N ASN A 18 1.57 -19.42 -8.67
CA ASN A 18 1.40 -20.87 -8.52
C ASN A 18 2.15 -21.42 -7.27
N LYS A 19 1.76 -20.96 -6.08
CA LYS A 19 2.30 -21.39 -4.78
C LYS A 19 1.20 -21.41 -3.72
N PRO A 20 1.02 -22.52 -2.97
CA PRO A 20 -0.05 -22.63 -1.97
C PRO A 20 -0.02 -21.57 -0.86
N SER A 21 1.17 -21.05 -0.53
CA SER A 21 1.36 -20.04 0.51
C SER A 21 1.05 -18.61 0.05
N VAL A 22 0.80 -18.39 -1.25
CA VAL A 22 0.55 -17.07 -1.83
C VAL A 22 -0.93 -16.96 -2.20
N PRO A 23 -1.69 -16.05 -1.59
CA PRO A 23 -3.13 -15.92 -1.86
C PRO A 23 -3.38 -15.27 -3.23
N ASP A 24 -4.56 -15.56 -3.80
CA ASP A 24 -5.08 -14.80 -4.94
C ASP A 24 -5.71 -13.48 -4.46
N LEU A 25 -5.06 -12.35 -4.78
CA LEU A 25 -5.45 -11.01 -4.34
C LEU A 25 -5.93 -10.11 -5.49
N LYS A 26 -6.48 -10.71 -6.55
CA LYS A 26 -6.92 -10.06 -7.80
C LYS A 26 -5.76 -9.67 -8.72
N PRO A 27 -6.01 -9.47 -10.03
CA PRO A 27 -4.96 -9.27 -11.03
C PRO A 27 -3.91 -8.21 -10.70
N SER A 28 -4.32 -7.04 -10.19
CA SER A 28 -3.39 -5.96 -9.88
C SER A 28 -2.43 -6.28 -8.72
N SER A 29 -2.88 -7.02 -7.71
CA SER A 29 -2.03 -7.41 -6.60
C SER A 29 -1.19 -8.63 -6.97
N ASN A 30 -1.76 -9.57 -7.74
CA ASN A 30 -1.06 -10.77 -8.20
C ASN A 30 0.15 -10.44 -9.08
N SER A 31 0.10 -9.38 -9.89
CA SER A 31 1.28 -8.93 -10.65
C SER A 31 2.42 -8.47 -9.73
N VAL A 32 2.11 -7.78 -8.64
CA VAL A 32 3.11 -7.42 -7.61
C VAL A 32 3.62 -8.66 -6.91
N LEU A 33 2.75 -9.59 -6.54
CA LEU A 33 3.16 -10.83 -5.88
C LEU A 33 4.11 -11.65 -6.76
N GLN A 34 3.83 -11.76 -8.06
CA GLN A 34 4.73 -12.44 -9.01
C GLN A 34 6.11 -11.80 -9.04
N LEU A 35 6.20 -10.48 -9.19
CA LEU A 35 7.48 -9.75 -9.17
C LEU A 35 8.18 -9.82 -7.80
N ALA A 36 7.42 -9.87 -6.71
CA ALA A 36 7.98 -9.96 -5.37
C ALA A 36 8.57 -11.34 -5.07
N GLU A 37 8.31 -12.38 -5.87
CA GLU A 37 8.89 -13.72 -5.66
C GLU A 37 10.41 -13.74 -5.78
N SER A 38 10.99 -12.86 -6.59
CA SER A 38 12.44 -12.72 -6.73
C SER A 38 13.09 -11.94 -5.58
N ILE A 39 12.30 -11.35 -4.68
CA ILE A 39 12.78 -10.51 -3.59
C ILE A 39 12.98 -11.36 -2.32
N PRO A 40 14.19 -11.41 -1.75
CA PRO A 40 14.43 -12.10 -0.49
C PRO A 40 13.60 -11.50 0.65
N GLY A 41 12.87 -12.36 1.35
CA GLY A 41 12.14 -12.00 2.56
C GLY A 41 13.08 -11.73 3.74
N MET A 42 12.56 -11.07 4.78
CA MET A 42 13.27 -10.80 6.04
C MET A 42 14.59 -10.01 5.87
N LYS A 43 14.71 -9.21 4.82
CA LYS A 43 15.88 -8.37 4.52
C LYS A 43 15.60 -6.86 4.58
N ASN A 44 14.46 -6.48 5.17
CA ASN A 44 14.05 -5.07 5.32
C ASN A 44 13.88 -4.33 3.97
N HIS A 45 13.47 -5.05 2.92
CA HIS A 45 13.10 -4.44 1.65
C HIS A 45 11.83 -3.60 1.82
N LYS A 46 11.79 -2.45 1.13
CA LYS A 46 10.63 -1.55 1.10
C LYS A 46 10.18 -1.34 -0.34
N LEU A 47 8.95 -1.75 -0.65
CA LEU A 47 8.35 -1.58 -1.97
C LEU A 47 7.41 -0.38 -1.99
N TYR A 48 7.43 0.35 -3.10
CA TYR A 48 6.54 1.49 -3.32
C TYR A 48 5.64 1.20 -4.51
N PHE A 49 4.34 1.37 -4.32
CA PHE A 49 3.32 1.02 -5.31
C PHE A 49 2.57 2.25 -5.80
N ASP A 50 2.23 2.21 -7.08
CA ASP A 50 1.22 3.11 -7.63
C ASP A 50 -0.19 2.59 -7.32
N ASN A 51 -1.15 3.50 -7.39
CA ASN A 51 -2.55 3.36 -7.00
C ASN A 51 -3.25 2.10 -7.57
N TRP A 52 -2.92 1.73 -8.80
CA TRP A 52 -3.53 0.56 -9.44
C TRP A 52 -3.16 -0.75 -8.73
N PHE A 53 -1.94 -0.84 -8.20
CA PHE A 53 -1.37 -2.05 -7.59
C PHE A 53 -1.67 -2.16 -6.09
N THR A 54 -1.87 -1.04 -5.40
CA THR A 54 -1.99 -1.02 -3.94
C THR A 54 -3.32 -1.59 -3.43
N SER A 55 -3.24 -2.50 -2.46
CA SER A 55 -4.39 -2.96 -1.67
C SER A 55 -3.95 -3.35 -0.25
N VAL A 56 -4.84 -3.21 0.73
CA VAL A 56 -4.55 -3.59 2.13
C VAL A 56 -4.20 -5.09 2.28
N PRO A 57 -4.91 -6.03 1.62
CA PRO A 57 -4.52 -7.44 1.64
C PRO A 57 -3.12 -7.71 1.09
N LEU A 58 -2.72 -7.02 0.01
CA LEU A 58 -1.37 -7.13 -0.56
C LEU A 58 -0.31 -6.66 0.43
N ILE A 59 -0.54 -5.50 1.04
CA ILE A 59 0.40 -4.93 2.03
C ILE A 59 0.61 -5.89 3.20
N ARG A 60 -0.47 -6.46 3.73
CA ARG A 60 -0.42 -7.42 4.83
C ARG A 60 0.33 -8.69 4.43
N HIS A 61 0.05 -9.26 3.26
CA HIS A 61 0.72 -10.47 2.80
C HIS A 61 2.23 -10.27 2.57
N LEU A 62 2.66 -9.13 2.03
CA LEU A 62 4.09 -8.85 1.88
C LEU A 62 4.78 -8.66 3.24
N ALA A 63 4.08 -8.06 4.21
CA ALA A 63 4.61 -7.89 5.55
C ALA A 63 4.83 -9.24 6.27
N THR A 64 3.98 -10.26 6.06
CA THR A 64 4.24 -11.62 6.60
C THR A 64 5.51 -12.25 6.04
N ARG A 65 5.98 -11.79 4.88
CA ARG A 65 7.26 -12.19 4.25
C ARG A 65 8.44 -11.31 4.70
N GLY A 66 8.22 -10.34 5.59
CA GLY A 66 9.22 -9.35 5.98
C GLY A 66 9.59 -8.39 4.85
N ILE A 67 8.66 -8.14 3.92
CA ILE A 67 8.77 -7.15 2.85
C ILE A 67 7.79 -6.02 3.17
N TRP A 68 8.33 -4.86 3.50
CA TRP A 68 7.54 -3.68 3.83
C TRP A 68 7.08 -2.99 2.56
N CYS A 69 5.97 -2.28 2.63
CA CYS A 69 5.48 -1.56 1.46
C CYS A 69 4.65 -0.34 1.82
N ALA A 70 4.54 0.55 0.84
CA ALA A 70 3.72 1.74 0.92
C ALA A 70 3.23 2.16 -0.47
N GLY A 71 2.08 2.80 -0.56
CA GLY A 71 1.57 3.26 -1.85
C GLY A 71 0.29 4.06 -1.73
N THR A 72 -0.02 4.82 -2.78
CA THR A 72 -1.35 5.44 -2.91
C THR A 72 -2.39 4.36 -3.12
N VAL A 73 -3.62 4.57 -2.63
CA VAL A 73 -4.70 3.58 -2.74
C VAL A 73 -6.00 4.28 -3.16
N GLN A 74 -6.80 3.60 -3.98
CA GLN A 74 -8.07 4.14 -4.43
C GLN A 74 -9.05 4.11 -3.27
N ALA A 75 -9.73 5.23 -2.99
CA ALA A 75 -10.68 5.32 -1.89
C ALA A 75 -11.82 4.29 -1.97
N ASN A 76 -12.23 3.90 -3.19
CA ASN A 76 -13.23 2.85 -3.41
C ASN A 76 -12.76 1.43 -3.02
N ARG A 77 -11.46 1.23 -2.75
CA ARG A 77 -10.91 -0.03 -2.21
C ARG A 77 -10.89 -0.05 -0.67
N LEU A 78 -11.27 1.05 -0.03
CA LEU A 78 -11.28 1.25 1.41
C LEU A 78 -12.71 1.33 1.96
N THR A 79 -13.63 0.51 1.45
CA THR A 79 -15.08 0.59 1.74
C THR A 79 -15.41 0.38 3.21
N ASP A 80 -14.56 -0.32 3.94
CA ASP A 80 -14.77 -0.66 5.35
C ASP A 80 -14.25 0.44 6.30
N LEU A 81 -13.64 1.50 5.76
CA LEU A 81 -13.11 2.63 6.52
C LEU A 81 -13.96 3.88 6.32
N THR A 82 -14.37 4.50 7.42
CA THR A 82 -15.11 5.77 7.39
C THR A 82 -14.17 6.91 7.73
N PHE A 83 -13.57 7.53 6.71
CA PHE A 83 -12.74 8.71 6.89
C PHE A 83 -13.57 9.99 7.08
N LYS A 84 -12.94 11.03 7.64
CA LYS A 84 -13.39 12.41 7.51
C LYS A 84 -13.76 12.71 6.05
N SER A 85 -14.88 13.41 5.89
CA SER A 85 -15.34 13.84 4.58
C SER A 85 -14.33 14.80 3.93
N ASP A 86 -14.31 14.84 2.60
CA ASP A 86 -13.43 15.75 1.85
C ASP A 86 -13.65 17.22 2.25
N LYS A 87 -14.91 17.57 2.56
CA LYS A 87 -15.29 18.91 3.03
C LYS A 87 -14.67 19.23 4.40
N MET A 88 -14.66 18.26 5.31
CA MET A 88 -14.05 18.46 6.63
C MET A 88 -12.54 18.64 6.51
N LEU A 89 -11.87 17.77 5.75
CA LEU A 89 -10.43 17.87 5.53
C LEU A 89 -10.04 19.16 4.81
N ALA A 90 -10.82 19.59 3.81
CA ALA A 90 -10.60 20.86 3.12
C ALA A 90 -10.75 22.07 4.05
N ALA A 91 -11.69 22.02 4.99
CA ALA A 91 -11.89 23.08 5.98
C ALA A 91 -10.77 23.13 7.03
N GLU A 92 -10.17 22.00 7.36
CA GLU A 92 -8.99 21.90 8.24
C GLU A 92 -7.71 22.39 7.55
N GLY A 93 -7.69 22.44 6.21
CA GLY A 93 -6.64 23.03 5.40
C GLY A 93 -5.67 22.02 4.79
N ARG A 94 -4.77 22.52 3.92
CA ARG A 94 -3.71 21.72 3.29
C ARG A 94 -2.81 21.13 4.37
N GLY A 95 -2.59 19.82 4.35
CA GLY A 95 -1.90 19.13 5.44
C GLY A 95 -2.83 18.28 6.30
N ALA A 96 -4.13 18.58 6.34
CA ALA A 96 -5.08 17.85 7.16
C ALA A 96 -5.15 16.38 6.77
N TYR A 97 -5.25 15.49 7.76
CA TYR A 97 -5.32 14.06 7.52
C TYR A 97 -6.27 13.36 8.50
N ASP A 98 -6.61 12.13 8.13
CA ASP A 98 -7.34 11.19 8.96
C ASP A 98 -6.74 9.80 8.78
N GLU A 99 -6.51 9.08 9.89
CA GLU A 99 -5.66 7.89 9.93
C GLU A 99 -6.35 6.72 10.63
N TRP A 100 -6.22 5.53 10.03
CA TRP A 100 -6.65 4.26 10.58
C TRP A 100 -5.46 3.31 10.66
N VAL A 101 -5.33 2.63 11.79
CA VAL A 101 -4.32 1.60 11.99
C VAL A 101 -5.03 0.30 12.35
N ASN A 102 -4.63 -0.79 11.70
CA ASN A 102 -5.10 -2.12 12.03
C ASN A 102 -3.91 -3.07 12.20
N THR A 103 -3.81 -3.70 13.37
CA THR A 103 -2.77 -4.66 13.70
C THR A 103 -3.37 -6.06 13.81
N VAL A 104 -2.85 -6.98 13.00
CA VAL A 104 -3.23 -8.41 13.01
C VAL A 104 -1.95 -9.22 12.95
N ASP A 105 -1.80 -10.21 13.83
CA ASP A 105 -0.61 -11.09 13.89
C ASP A 105 0.71 -10.29 13.90
N GLU A 106 0.80 -9.28 14.77
CA GLU A 106 1.94 -8.35 14.91
C GLU A 106 2.24 -7.47 13.68
N ILE A 107 1.46 -7.59 12.61
CA ILE A 107 1.59 -6.78 11.40
C ILE A 107 0.61 -5.61 11.48
N SER A 108 1.17 -4.41 11.60
CA SER A 108 0.40 -3.17 11.53
C SER A 108 0.31 -2.66 10.10
N VAL A 109 -0.91 -2.37 9.66
CA VAL A 109 -1.16 -1.65 8.40
C VAL A 109 -1.84 -0.34 8.74
N THR A 110 -1.22 0.75 8.29
CA THR A 110 -1.74 2.10 8.39
C THR A 110 -2.37 2.49 7.07
N VAL A 111 -3.55 3.08 7.13
CA VAL A 111 -4.21 3.72 6.00
C VAL A 111 -4.56 5.14 6.41
N LEU A 112 -4.07 6.12 5.66
CA LEU A 112 -4.32 7.53 5.92
C LEU A 112 -4.95 8.19 4.69
N LYS A 113 -5.81 9.16 4.94
CA LYS A 113 -6.36 10.07 3.95
C LYS A 113 -5.81 11.45 4.25
N TRP A 114 -5.03 12.00 3.34
CA TRP A 114 -4.40 13.30 3.48
C TRP A 114 -4.95 14.29 2.44
N TYR A 115 -5.11 15.55 2.83
CA TYR A 115 -5.61 16.60 1.98
C TYR A 115 -4.49 17.54 1.53
N ASP A 116 -4.26 17.54 0.22
CA ASP A 116 -3.41 18.52 -0.46
C ASP A 116 -4.31 19.54 -1.20
N ASN A 117 -4.33 19.52 -2.53
CA ASN A 117 -5.38 20.17 -3.34
C ASN A 117 -6.65 19.31 -3.45
N LYS A 118 -6.49 17.99 -3.30
CA LYS A 118 -7.52 16.96 -3.32
C LYS A 118 -7.17 15.90 -2.27
N PRO A 119 -8.15 15.15 -1.76
CA PRO A 119 -7.88 14.03 -0.87
C PRO A 119 -7.11 12.94 -1.61
N VAL A 120 -6.07 12.42 -0.96
CA VAL A 120 -5.28 11.27 -1.41
C VAL A 120 -5.28 10.24 -0.29
N CYS A 121 -5.60 8.99 -0.60
CA CYS A 121 -5.44 7.90 0.34
C CYS A 121 -4.10 7.20 0.12
N PHE A 122 -3.44 6.85 1.21
CA PHE A 122 -2.17 6.17 1.24
C PHE A 122 -2.25 5.01 2.23
N ALA A 123 -1.57 3.91 1.93
CA ALA A 123 -1.51 2.74 2.81
C ALA A 123 -0.05 2.28 2.96
N SER A 124 0.33 1.84 4.15
CA SER A 124 1.69 1.38 4.44
C SER A 124 1.73 0.34 5.56
N SER A 125 2.75 -0.52 5.53
CA SER A 125 3.10 -1.43 6.64
C SER A 125 4.24 -0.91 7.54
N PHE A 126 4.77 0.29 7.30
CA PHE A 126 5.90 0.83 8.06
C PHE A 126 5.84 2.33 8.33
N ALA A 127 5.03 3.09 7.60
CA ALA A 127 4.87 4.52 7.77
C ALA A 127 3.50 4.85 8.38
N ALA A 128 3.48 5.85 9.24
CA ALA A 128 2.28 6.42 9.84
C ALA A 128 2.38 7.95 9.80
N SER A 129 1.35 8.64 10.28
CA SER A 129 1.27 10.10 10.29
C SER A 129 2.30 10.77 11.21
N GLN A 130 2.82 10.05 12.20
CA GLN A 130 3.76 10.58 13.18
C GLN A 130 5.15 9.93 13.07
N PRO A 131 6.24 10.67 13.36
CA PRO A 131 6.26 12.12 13.65
C PRO A 131 6.02 12.97 12.38
N VAL A 132 5.45 14.17 12.56
CA VAL A 132 5.32 15.17 11.48
C VAL A 132 6.49 16.14 11.53
N ASP A 133 7.27 16.21 10.45
CA ASP A 133 8.36 17.17 10.30
C ASP A 133 7.94 18.39 9.47
N THR A 134 8.58 19.53 9.74
CA THR A 134 8.40 20.76 8.96
C THR A 134 9.48 20.84 7.89
N CYS A 135 9.08 20.97 6.61
CA CYS A 135 10.00 21.25 5.51
C CYS A 135 10.04 22.76 5.27
N SER A 136 11.20 23.39 5.48
CA SER A 136 11.45 24.83 5.27
C SER A 136 11.92 25.12 3.85
#